data_AF-A0A094HAW1-F1
#
_entry.id   AF-A0A094HAW1-F1
#
_cell.length_a   1.000
_cell.length_b   1.000
_cell.length_c   1.000
_cell.angle_alpha   90.00
_cell.angle_beta   90.00
_cell.angle_gamma   90.00
#
_symmetry.space_group_name_H-M   'P 1'
#
loop_
_entity.id
_entity.type
_entity.pdbx_description
1 polymer ?
#
loop_
_entity_poly.entity_id
_entity_poly.type
_entity_poly.pdbx_seq_one_letter_code
_entity_poly.pdbx_strand_id
1 'polypeptide(L)'
;QKETYFNEALAQWDWFCQSGMINERNLINDSLTDDCANNGGTEWSYNQGQTLGALVELDAASGYDYYIDTAHSIAKAAILGLTDSDGILHDPYRNDRNQLSLMWSGPFINPANASTQISALDALVAAVAF
;
A
#
# COMPACT_ATOMS: atom_id res chain seq x y z
N GLN A 1 20.41 -18.28 0.15
CA GLN A 1 18.92 -18.27 0.15
C GLN A 1 18.39 -17.11 0.96
N LYS A 2 18.55 -17.04 2.29
CA LYS A 2 18.11 -15.86 3.09
C LYS A 2 18.70 -14.54 2.59
N GLU A 3 20.01 -14.48 2.39
CA GLU A 3 20.72 -13.30 1.86
C GLU A 3 20.29 -12.96 0.42
N THR A 4 20.03 -13.97 -0.40
CA THR A 4 19.52 -13.78 -1.77
C THR A 4 18.18 -13.07 -1.77
N TYR A 5 17.18 -13.55 -1.01
CA TYR A 5 15.86 -12.93 -0.95
C TYR A 5 15.89 -11.54 -0.31
N PHE A 6 16.77 -11.32 0.66
CA PHE A 6 16.98 -9.99 1.23
C PHE A 6 17.51 -8.99 0.19
N ASN A 7 18.54 -9.36 -0.57
CA ASN A 7 19.09 -8.49 -1.61
C ASN A 7 18.09 -8.23 -2.74
N GLU A 8 17.28 -9.22 -3.12
CA GLU A 8 16.19 -9.02 -4.08
C GLU A 8 15.12 -8.06 -3.52
N ALA A 9 14.74 -8.18 -2.25
CA ALA A 9 13.80 -7.26 -1.62
C ALA A 9 14.32 -5.82 -1.59
N LEU A 10 15.62 -5.62 -1.30
CA LEU A 10 16.27 -4.32 -1.38
C LEU A 10 16.25 -3.75 -2.80
N ALA A 11 16.59 -4.57 -3.81
CA ALA A 11 16.61 -4.14 -5.21
C ALA A 11 15.20 -3.81 -5.73
N GLN A 12 14.19 -4.59 -5.36
CA GLN A 12 12.80 -4.32 -5.71
C GLN A 12 12.29 -3.03 -5.06
N TRP A 13 12.62 -2.80 -3.79
CA TRP A 13 12.28 -1.55 -3.11
C TRP A 13 12.96 -0.34 -3.77
N ASP A 14 14.25 -0.44 -4.09
CA ASP A 14 14.99 0.65 -4.73
C ASP A 14 14.38 1.03 -6.10
N TRP A 15 14.07 0.02 -6.93
CA TRP A 15 13.36 0.24 -8.19
C TRP A 15 11.98 0.88 -7.97
N PHE A 16 11.20 0.38 -7.00
CA PHE A 16 9.86 0.88 -6.72
C PHE A 16 9.91 2.34 -6.25
N CYS A 17 10.82 2.68 -5.35
CA CYS A 17 11.01 4.05 -4.88
C CYS A 17 11.41 5.00 -6.01
N GLN A 18 12.25 4.55 -6.96
CA GLN A 18 12.68 5.33 -8.12
C GLN A 18 11.65 5.40 -9.24
N SER A 19 10.65 4.50 -9.27
CA SER A 19 9.60 4.48 -10.29
C SER A 19 8.73 5.75 -10.34
N GLY A 20 8.74 6.54 -9.26
CA GLY A 20 7.91 7.72 -9.10
C GLY A 20 6.44 7.42 -8.77
N MET A 21 6.07 6.15 -8.52
CA MET A 21 4.69 5.78 -8.15
C MET A 21 4.27 6.29 -6.77
N ILE A 22 5.21 6.54 -5.85
CA ILE A 22 4.95 7.30 -4.63
C ILE A 22 4.88 8.78 -5.01
N ASN A 23 3.69 9.37 -4.97
CA ASN A 23 3.48 10.75 -5.38
C ASN A 23 3.81 11.76 -4.26
N GLU A 24 3.68 13.05 -4.59
CA GLU A 24 4.00 14.17 -3.68
C GLU A 24 3.17 14.17 -2.38
N ARG A 25 2.07 13.43 -2.32
CA ARG A 25 1.26 13.25 -1.11
C ARG A 25 1.67 12.03 -0.27
N ASN A 26 2.74 11.32 -0.66
CA ASN A 26 3.14 10.02 -0.13
C ASN A 26 2.07 8.93 -0.32
N LEU A 27 1.23 9.04 -1.35
CA LEU A 27 0.32 7.98 -1.77
C LEU A 27 0.88 7.27 -2.99
N ILE A 28 0.58 5.97 -3.12
CA ILE A 28 1.02 5.13 -4.22
C ILE A 28 -0.07 5.10 -5.29
N ASN A 29 0.26 5.60 -6.48
CA ASN A 29 -0.61 5.50 -7.66
C ASN A 29 -0.60 4.08 -8.25
N ASP A 30 -1.60 3.79 -9.08
CA ASP A 30 -1.92 2.44 -9.54
C ASP A 30 -0.84 1.75 -10.38
N SER A 31 -0.22 2.45 -11.33
CA SER A 31 0.68 1.82 -12.30
C SER A 31 1.62 2.82 -12.97
N LEU A 32 2.54 2.30 -13.77
CA LEU A 32 3.31 3.06 -14.73
C LEU A 32 2.62 3.05 -16.10
N THR A 33 2.86 4.11 -16.89
CA THR A 33 2.55 4.15 -18.33
C THR A 33 3.55 3.31 -19.12
N ASP A 34 3.29 3.13 -20.42
CA ASP A 34 4.22 2.47 -21.35
C ASP A 34 5.60 3.17 -21.43
N ASP A 35 5.66 4.45 -21.06
CA ASP A 35 6.88 5.26 -20.98
C ASP A 35 7.57 5.18 -19.59
N CYS A 36 7.17 4.22 -18.74
CA CYS A 36 7.67 4.05 -17.38
C CYS A 36 7.48 5.29 -16.48
N ALA A 37 6.45 6.09 -16.73
CA ALA A 37 6.10 7.24 -15.88
C ALA A 37 4.92 6.90 -14.97
N ASN A 38 4.86 7.47 -13.78
CA ASN A 38 3.68 7.35 -12.91
C ASN A 38 2.42 7.78 -13.67
N ASN A 39 1.40 6.90 -13.70
CA ASN A 39 0.16 7.15 -14.41
C ASN A 39 -0.76 8.20 -13.72
N GLY A 40 -0.47 8.60 -12.48
CA GLY A 40 -1.32 9.48 -11.69
C GLY A 40 -2.70 8.87 -11.39
N GLY A 41 -2.82 7.55 -11.50
CA GLY A 41 -4.07 6.80 -11.38
C GLY A 41 -4.54 6.67 -9.94
N THR A 42 -5.63 5.94 -9.74
CA THR A 42 -6.25 5.75 -8.42
C THR A 42 -5.26 5.28 -7.36
N GLU A 43 -5.33 5.87 -6.18
CA GLU A 43 -4.52 5.51 -5.02
C GLU A 43 -5.22 4.42 -4.22
N TRP A 44 -5.22 3.20 -4.74
CA TRP A 44 -5.90 2.08 -4.10
C TRP A 44 -5.31 1.77 -2.73
N SER A 45 -6.18 1.44 -1.79
CA SER A 45 -5.77 1.11 -0.43
C SER A 45 -4.85 -0.12 -0.36
N TYR A 46 -5.01 -1.11 -1.25
CA TYR A 46 -4.13 -2.30 -1.28
C TYR A 46 -2.70 -1.99 -1.73
N ASN A 47 -2.50 -1.00 -2.61
CA ASN A 47 -1.16 -0.57 -3.00
C ASN A 47 -0.43 0.02 -1.79
N GLN A 48 -1.14 0.78 -0.94
CA GLN A 48 -0.57 1.31 0.29
C GLN A 48 -0.22 0.17 1.27
N GLY A 49 -1.21 -0.67 1.58
CA GLY A 49 -1.06 -1.72 2.59
C GLY A 49 0.03 -2.75 2.29
N GLN A 50 0.13 -3.23 1.05
CA GLN A 50 1.19 -4.19 0.67
C GLN A 50 2.59 -3.59 0.85
N THR A 51 2.77 -2.33 0.44
CA THR A 51 4.05 -1.63 0.59
C THR A 51 4.39 -1.42 2.07
N LEU A 52 3.40 -1.09 2.90
CA LEU A 52 3.60 -0.95 4.35
C LEU A 52 4.09 -2.25 4.99
N GLY A 53 3.46 -3.39 4.68
CA GLY A 53 3.91 -4.69 5.15
C GLY A 53 5.34 -5.02 4.72
N ALA A 54 5.68 -4.74 3.46
CA ALA A 54 7.05 -4.95 2.94
C ALA A 54 8.09 -4.09 3.67
N LEU A 55 7.77 -2.83 3.95
CA LEU A 55 8.69 -1.89 4.62
C LEU A 55 8.95 -2.26 6.09
N VAL A 56 7.93 -2.72 6.82
CA VAL A 56 8.10 -3.21 8.20
C VAL A 56 9.04 -4.41 8.26
N GLU A 57 8.91 -5.36 7.33
CA GLU A 57 9.79 -6.52 7.28
C GLU A 57 11.21 -6.15 6.82
N LEU A 58 11.35 -5.17 5.91
CA LEU A 58 12.66 -4.64 5.51
C LEU A 58 13.37 -3.89 6.63
N ASP A 59 12.66 -3.12 7.45
CA ASP A 59 13.18 -2.48 8.66
C ASP A 59 13.77 -3.53 9.60
N ALA A 60 12.96 -4.54 9.97
CA ALA A 60 13.37 -5.62 10.85
C ALA A 60 14.54 -6.44 10.30
N ALA A 61 14.61 -6.65 8.98
CA ALA A 61 15.67 -7.42 8.34
C ALA A 61 16.98 -6.64 8.15
N SER A 62 16.91 -5.32 7.96
CA SER A 62 18.06 -4.48 7.61
C SER A 62 18.67 -3.72 8.80
N GLY A 63 17.86 -3.40 9.81
CA GLY A 63 18.26 -2.56 10.95
C GLY A 63 18.41 -1.08 10.61
N TYR A 64 17.82 -0.62 9.50
CA TYR A 64 17.80 0.79 9.11
C TYR A 64 16.41 1.41 9.26
N ASP A 65 16.31 2.41 10.14
CA ASP A 65 15.05 3.13 10.42
C ASP A 65 14.43 3.82 9.20
N TYR A 66 15.17 3.98 8.10
CA TYR A 66 14.68 4.53 6.84
C TYR A 66 13.41 3.84 6.32
N TYR A 67 13.31 2.51 6.45
CA TYR A 67 12.16 1.78 5.93
C TYR A 67 10.92 2.02 6.78
N ILE A 68 11.04 2.01 8.11
CA ILE A 68 9.90 2.27 8.99
C ILE A 68 9.45 3.74 8.93
N ASP A 69 10.37 4.70 8.78
CA ASP A 69 10.04 6.12 8.58
C ASP A 69 9.26 6.34 7.27
N THR A 70 9.64 5.62 6.22
CA THR A 70 8.91 5.65 4.94
C THR A 70 7.53 5.03 5.09
N ALA A 71 7.42 3.90 5.81
CA ALA A 71 6.14 3.26 6.09
C ALA A 71 5.21 4.20 6.87
N HIS A 72 5.72 4.88 7.90
CA HIS A 72 4.95 5.87 8.65
C HIS A 72 4.42 7.00 7.76
N SER A 73 5.24 7.49 6.83
CA SER A 73 4.85 8.56 5.91
C SER A 73 3.70 8.14 4.98
N ILE A 74 3.78 6.92 4.42
CA ILE A 74 2.73 6.35 3.56
C ILE A 74 1.46 6.04 4.38
N ALA A 75 1.58 5.45 5.55
CA ALA A 75 0.44 5.11 6.41
C ALA A 75 -0.34 6.37 6.82
N LYS A 76 0.39 7.43 7.21
CA LYS A 76 -0.21 8.73 7.55
C LYS A 76 -0.93 9.34 6.35
N ALA A 77 -0.32 9.29 5.17
CA ALA A 77 -0.93 9.78 3.94
C ALA A 77 -2.20 8.99 3.58
N ALA A 78 -2.16 7.66 3.70
CA ALA A 78 -3.30 6.78 3.44
C ALA A 78 -4.46 7.07 4.40
N ILE A 79 -4.19 7.20 5.70
CA ILE A 79 -5.22 7.57 6.68
C ILE A 79 -5.83 8.93 6.32
N LEU A 80 -5.02 9.95 6.06
CA LEU A 80 -5.54 11.29 5.79
C LEU A 80 -6.22 11.43 4.42
N GLY A 81 -5.77 10.66 3.43
CA GLY A 81 -6.18 10.79 2.04
C GLY A 81 -7.29 9.84 1.61
N LEU A 82 -7.43 8.68 2.29
CA LEU A 82 -8.31 7.60 1.86
C LEU A 82 -9.43 7.28 2.86
N THR A 83 -9.53 7.99 3.99
CA THR A 83 -10.67 7.84 4.92
C THR A 83 -11.66 8.99 4.84
N ASP A 84 -12.93 8.73 5.13
CA ASP A 84 -13.95 9.77 5.31
C ASP A 84 -13.87 10.45 6.70
N SER A 85 -14.85 11.33 6.99
CA SER A 85 -14.96 12.03 8.28
C SER A 85 -15.24 11.10 9.46
N ASP A 86 -15.71 9.89 9.22
CA ASP A 86 -15.99 8.87 10.23
C ASP A 86 -14.76 7.94 10.43
N GLY A 87 -13.67 8.19 9.71
CA GLY A 87 -12.44 7.40 9.76
C GLY A 87 -12.53 6.08 9.00
N ILE A 88 -13.49 5.95 8.09
CA ILE A 88 -13.69 4.73 7.29
C ILE A 88 -12.90 4.82 5.99
N LEU A 89 -12.04 3.83 5.76
CA LEU A 89 -11.24 3.69 4.53
C LEU A 89 -12.14 3.44 3.30
N HIS A 90 -11.79 4.06 2.19
CA HIS A 90 -12.59 4.04 0.96
C HIS A 90 -11.76 3.78 -0.30
N ASP A 91 -12.12 2.71 -1.00
CA ASP A 91 -11.78 2.53 -2.42
C ASP A 91 -13.00 2.81 -3.32
N PRO A 92 -12.78 3.25 -4.58
CA PRO A 92 -13.85 3.49 -5.56
C PRO A 92 -14.79 2.31 -5.81
N TYR A 93 -14.33 1.06 -5.74
CA TYR A 93 -15.13 -0.13 -6.06
C TYR A 93 -15.52 -0.98 -4.86
N ARG A 94 -15.61 -0.37 -3.67
CA ARG A 94 -16.27 -1.01 -2.51
C ARG A 94 -17.79 -1.06 -2.69
N ASN A 95 -18.47 -1.93 -1.96
CA ASN A 95 -19.93 -1.93 -1.88
C ASN A 95 -20.46 -0.95 -0.81
N ASP A 96 -21.79 -0.79 -0.71
CA ASP A 96 -22.47 0.10 0.26
C ASP A 96 -22.23 -0.25 1.74
N ARG A 97 -21.56 -1.37 2.02
CA ARG A 97 -21.15 -1.80 3.37
C ARG A 97 -19.65 -1.65 3.60
N ASN A 98 -18.96 -0.88 2.76
CA ASN A 98 -17.51 -0.70 2.77
C ASN A 98 -16.72 -2.01 2.62
N GLN A 99 -17.27 -2.97 1.88
CA GLN A 99 -16.58 -4.23 1.61
C GLN A 99 -15.89 -4.20 0.25
N LEU A 100 -14.70 -4.79 0.19
CA LEU A 100 -13.90 -4.95 -1.02
C LEU A 100 -14.09 -6.35 -1.60
N SER A 101 -13.86 -6.48 -2.90
CA SER A 101 -13.95 -7.76 -3.61
C SER A 101 -12.56 -8.37 -3.81
N LEU A 102 -12.47 -9.54 -4.45
CA LEU A 102 -11.17 -10.11 -4.81
C LEU A 102 -10.35 -9.17 -5.70
N MET A 103 -11.01 -8.45 -6.61
CA MET A 103 -10.40 -7.40 -7.41
C MET A 103 -10.73 -6.05 -6.79
N TRP A 104 -9.73 -5.44 -6.15
CA TRP A 104 -9.89 -4.20 -5.40
C TRP A 104 -10.08 -3.00 -6.32
N SER A 105 -9.45 -3.05 -7.50
CA SER A 105 -9.66 -2.13 -8.62
C SER A 105 -10.94 -2.39 -9.42
N GLY A 106 -11.79 -3.30 -8.94
CA GLY A 106 -13.20 -3.46 -9.30
C GLY A 106 -13.53 -3.96 -10.71
N PRO A 107 -14.83 -4.22 -10.97
CA PRO A 107 -15.99 -3.92 -10.11
C PRO A 107 -16.12 -4.87 -8.90
N PHE A 108 -16.95 -4.52 -7.92
CA PHE A 108 -17.26 -5.39 -6.79
C PHE A 108 -17.99 -6.66 -7.24
N ILE A 109 -17.46 -7.83 -6.85
CA ILE A 109 -18.07 -9.14 -7.11
C ILE A 109 -18.21 -9.89 -5.79
N ASN A 110 -19.42 -10.41 -5.53
CA ASN A 110 -19.69 -11.24 -4.35
C ASN A 110 -18.97 -12.61 -4.44
N PRO A 111 -18.60 -13.22 -3.29
CA PRO A 111 -18.76 -12.69 -1.92
C PRO A 111 -17.55 -11.87 -1.47
N ALA A 112 -17.78 -10.89 -0.57
CA ALA A 112 -16.72 -10.36 0.26
C ALA A 112 -16.46 -11.32 1.44
N ASN A 113 -15.19 -11.60 1.73
CA ASN A 113 -14.76 -12.40 2.88
C ASN A 113 -13.46 -11.82 3.49
N ALA A 114 -12.93 -12.43 4.54
CA ALA A 114 -11.75 -11.92 5.22
C ALA A 114 -10.52 -11.78 4.29
N SER A 115 -10.32 -12.70 3.33
CA SER A 115 -9.16 -12.63 2.43
C SER A 115 -9.27 -11.48 1.42
N THR A 116 -10.49 -11.04 1.10
CA THR A 116 -10.71 -9.87 0.21
C THR A 116 -10.46 -8.52 0.88
N GLN A 117 -10.05 -8.50 2.15
CA GLN A 117 -9.86 -7.28 2.94
C GLN A 117 -8.43 -7.17 3.52
N ILE A 118 -7.60 -8.20 3.36
CA ILE A 118 -6.39 -8.36 4.19
C ILE A 118 -5.32 -7.29 3.94
N SER A 119 -5.11 -6.83 2.71
CA SER A 119 -4.16 -5.73 2.45
C SER A 119 -4.59 -4.41 3.08
N ALA A 120 -5.88 -4.17 3.31
CA ALA A 120 -6.35 -2.97 4.02
C ALA A 120 -6.05 -3.08 5.52
N LEU A 121 -6.01 -4.30 6.06
CA LEU A 121 -5.59 -4.53 7.44
C LEU A 121 -4.09 -4.25 7.62
N ASP A 122 -3.24 -4.58 6.64
CA ASP A 122 -1.82 -4.23 6.71
C ASP A 122 -1.60 -2.70 6.80
N ALA A 123 -2.44 -1.91 6.12
CA ALA A 123 -2.42 -0.46 6.27
C ALA A 123 -2.82 0.01 7.68
N LEU A 124 -3.75 -0.70 8.33
CA LEU A 124 -4.17 -0.41 9.71
C LEU A 124 -3.18 -0.93 10.77
N VAL A 125 -2.45 -2.02 10.50
CA VAL A 125 -1.43 -2.60 11.40
C VAL A 125 -0.11 -1.83 11.35
N ALA A 126 0.20 -1.18 10.22
CA ALA A 126 1.33 -0.27 10.12
C ALA A 126 1.04 1.12 10.72
N ALA A 127 -0.22 1.60 10.64
CA ALA A 127 -0.74 2.50 11.67
C ALA A 127 -0.82 1.74 13.01
N VAL A 128 -1.18 2.23 14.19
CA VAL A 128 -1.18 1.40 15.45
C VAL A 128 0.18 0.85 15.93
N ALA A 129 1.16 0.54 15.06
CA ALA A 129 2.58 0.45 15.43
C ALA A 129 3.16 1.82 15.86
N PHE A 130 2.33 2.87 15.79
CA PHE A 130 2.48 4.17 16.42
C PHE A 130 2.43 4.12 17.95
#